data_AF-X1TQV2-F1
#
_entry.id   AF-X1TQV2-F1
#
_cell.length_a   1.000
_cell.length_b   1.000
_cell.length_c   1.000
_cell.angle_alpha   90.00
_cell.angle_beta   90.00
_cell.angle_gamma   90.00
#
_symmetry.space_group_name_H-M   'P 1'
#
loop_
_entity.id
_entity.type
_entity.pdbx_description
1 polymer ?
#
loop_
_entity_poly.entity_id
_entity_poly.type
_entity_poly.pdbx_seq_one_letter_code
_entity_poly.pdbx_strand_id
1 'polypeptide(L)'
;CESFMDRAYDSADRMLGTVLRCADDETLIAVVSDHGATTWLADVNIRQILIDRGLMVVDPDTGKVIWEKTKAVPQRACYVYVNVKGRDPQGIVEPGAEYEAVCDQIIEAFYDYVEPETKRRPFSLVLKREDARILGLYGPRIGDIVYALHARYGHEHGQGLPSARFGRGSLEATILLSGPGIKRGFRHEGITGIQDVVPTLCYMADIPFPSGCEGAIIYDALEDPSFKMKQRAKLEKELQRWKDAYEKQVSITHSRF
;
A
#
# COMPACT_ATOMS: atom_id res chain seq x y z
N CYS A 1 -29.00 -3.37 5.11
CA CYS A 1 -27.52 -3.21 5.07
C CYS A 1 -27.06 -1.88 5.65
N GLU A 2 -27.65 -0.72 5.31
CA GLU A 2 -27.21 0.58 5.84
C GLU A 2 -27.24 0.64 7.37
N SER A 3 -28.34 0.21 7.99
CA SER A 3 -28.45 0.14 9.46
C SER A 3 -27.47 -0.83 10.14
N PHE A 4 -26.81 -1.73 9.40
CA PHE A 4 -25.74 -2.57 9.94
C PHE A 4 -24.41 -1.83 9.91
N MET A 5 -24.09 -1.17 8.79
CA MET A 5 -22.87 -0.36 8.66
C MET A 5 -22.83 0.73 9.71
N ASP A 6 -23.93 1.48 9.89
CA ASP A 6 -24.00 2.55 10.89
C ASP A 6 -23.72 2.01 12.30
N ARG A 7 -24.33 0.87 12.67
CA ARG A 7 -24.07 0.24 13.98
C ARG A 7 -22.64 -0.26 14.12
N ALA A 8 -22.00 -0.71 13.05
CA ALA A 8 -20.60 -1.14 13.07
C ALA A 8 -19.68 0.06 13.32
N TYR A 9 -19.90 1.18 12.63
CA TYR A 9 -19.17 2.42 12.86
C TYR A 9 -19.44 3.01 14.25
N ASP A 10 -20.68 3.00 14.73
CA ASP A 10 -21.00 3.41 16.10
C ASP A 10 -20.26 2.55 17.14
N SER A 11 -20.09 1.25 16.85
CA SER A 11 -19.33 0.35 17.72
C SER A 11 -17.83 0.63 17.67
N ALA A 12 -17.29 0.89 16.49
CA ALA A 12 -15.89 1.28 16.31
C ALA A 12 -15.58 2.62 16.99
N ASP A 13 -16.49 3.59 16.90
CA ASP A 13 -16.39 4.88 17.58
C ASP A 13 -16.35 4.72 19.10
N ARG A 14 -17.27 3.94 19.69
CA ARG A 14 -17.26 3.64 21.14
C ARG A 14 -15.98 2.92 21.58
N MET A 15 -15.47 2.01 20.76
CA MET A 15 -14.21 1.32 21.00
C MET A 15 -13.05 2.32 21.00
N LEU A 16 -12.96 3.16 19.96
CA LEU A 16 -11.94 4.20 19.85
C LEU A 16 -12.00 5.15 21.04
N GLY A 17 -13.18 5.67 21.36
CA GLY A 17 -13.40 6.53 22.54
C GLY A 17 -13.00 5.86 23.86
N THR A 18 -13.02 4.52 23.94
CA THR A 18 -12.52 3.79 25.11
C THR A 18 -11.01 3.75 25.17
N VAL A 19 -10.33 3.52 24.05
CA VAL A 19 -8.86 3.56 23.95
C VAL A 19 -8.35 4.98 24.23
N LEU A 20 -9.02 5.99 23.70
CA LEU A 20 -8.64 7.40 23.85
C LEU A 20 -8.67 7.88 25.31
N ARG A 21 -9.44 7.25 26.20
CA ARG A 21 -9.43 7.59 27.64
C ARG A 21 -8.10 7.27 28.34
N CYS A 22 -7.25 6.46 27.73
CA CYS A 22 -5.92 6.15 28.23
C CYS A 22 -4.84 7.12 27.71
N ALA A 23 -5.17 7.98 26.75
CA ALA A 23 -4.23 8.93 26.16
C ALA A 23 -4.20 10.23 26.97
N ASP A 24 -3.01 10.80 27.15
CA ASP A 24 -2.79 12.13 27.73
C ASP A 24 -2.42 13.15 26.64
N ASP A 25 -2.12 14.38 27.08
CA ASP A 25 -1.77 15.48 26.17
C ASP A 25 -0.43 15.25 25.44
N GLU A 26 0.39 14.29 25.87
CA GLU A 26 1.68 13.92 25.27
C GLU A 26 1.56 12.69 24.35
N THR A 27 0.37 12.11 24.24
CA THR A 27 0.14 10.87 23.49
C THR A 27 -0.19 11.17 22.02
N LEU A 28 0.60 10.57 21.12
CA LEU A 28 0.30 10.54 19.68
C LEU A 28 -0.65 9.38 19.36
N ILE A 29 -1.74 9.68 18.68
CA ILE A 29 -2.75 8.71 18.25
C ILE A 29 -2.80 8.68 16.72
N ALA A 30 -2.78 7.47 16.17
CA ALA A 30 -3.05 7.21 14.76
C ALA A 30 -4.16 6.17 14.63
N VAL A 31 -5.20 6.51 13.85
CA VAL A 31 -6.23 5.55 13.42
C VAL A 31 -6.04 5.33 11.94
N VAL A 32 -5.75 4.08 11.57
CA VAL A 32 -5.39 3.71 10.21
C VAL A 32 -6.20 2.51 9.77
N SER A 33 -6.63 2.53 8.51
CA SER A 33 -7.23 1.38 7.82
C SER A 33 -6.25 0.89 6.75
N ASP A 34 -6.21 -0.42 6.53
CA ASP A 34 -5.40 -1.07 5.50
C ASP A 34 -5.93 -0.79 4.09
N HIS A 35 -7.25 -0.76 3.94
CA HIS A 35 -7.93 -0.37 2.71
C HIS A 35 -9.41 -0.03 2.98
N GLY A 36 -10.03 0.66 2.04
CA GLY A 36 -11.49 0.78 2.00
C GLY A 36 -12.17 -0.44 1.40
N ALA A 37 -13.46 -0.32 1.13
CA ALA A 37 -14.26 -1.32 0.42
C ALA A 37 -15.20 -0.64 -0.58
N THR A 38 -15.37 -1.27 -1.74
CA THR A 38 -16.27 -0.82 -2.79
C THR A 38 -17.44 -1.77 -2.97
N THR A 39 -18.48 -1.29 -3.62
CA THR A 39 -19.48 -2.16 -4.24
C THR A 39 -19.05 -2.48 -5.66
N TRP A 40 -19.64 -3.48 -6.30
CA TRP A 40 -19.36 -3.81 -7.69
C TRP A 40 -20.64 -4.19 -8.43
N LEU A 41 -20.58 -4.13 -9.76
CA LEU A 41 -21.68 -4.44 -10.65
C LEU A 41 -21.57 -5.86 -11.23
N ALA A 42 -20.35 -6.26 -11.62
CA ALA A 42 -20.10 -7.54 -12.28
C ALA A 42 -18.71 -8.08 -11.96
N ASP A 43 -18.59 -9.41 -11.87
CA ASP A 43 -17.30 -10.07 -11.72
C ASP A 43 -16.63 -10.29 -13.07
N VAL A 44 -15.29 -10.24 -13.09
CA VAL A 44 -14.48 -10.55 -14.27
C VAL A 44 -13.76 -11.86 -14.01
N ASN A 45 -14.13 -12.90 -14.75
CA ASN A 45 -13.50 -14.21 -14.62
C ASN A 45 -12.16 -14.25 -15.38
N ILE A 46 -11.10 -13.81 -14.72
CA ILE A 46 -9.74 -13.76 -15.27
C ILE A 46 -9.25 -15.14 -15.74
N ARG A 47 -9.61 -16.19 -15.00
CA ARG A 47 -9.30 -17.57 -15.38
C ARG A 47 -9.93 -17.92 -16.73
N GLN A 48 -11.18 -17.55 -16.94
CA GLN A 48 -11.87 -17.83 -18.20
C GLN A 48 -11.23 -17.06 -19.36
N ILE A 49 -10.84 -15.80 -19.17
CA ILE A 49 -10.15 -15.01 -20.21
C ILE A 49 -8.87 -15.71 -20.68
N LEU A 50 -8.09 -16.26 -19.75
CA LEU A 50 -6.86 -16.98 -20.08
C LEU A 50 -7.13 -18.34 -20.74
N ILE A 51 -8.21 -19.04 -20.37
CA ILE A 51 -8.64 -20.28 -21.02
C ILE A 51 -9.06 -20.00 -22.47
N ASP A 52 -9.90 -18.99 -22.70
CA ASP A 52 -10.42 -18.63 -24.02
C ASP A 52 -9.31 -18.23 -25.01
N ARG A 53 -8.19 -17.72 -24.48
CA ARG A 53 -7.00 -17.35 -25.24
C ARG A 53 -5.95 -18.47 -25.35
N GLY A 54 -6.25 -19.66 -24.82
CA GLY A 54 -5.34 -20.81 -24.87
C GLY A 54 -4.09 -20.66 -24.01
N LEU A 55 -4.09 -19.73 -23.05
CA LEU A 55 -2.97 -19.48 -22.13
C LEU A 55 -3.06 -20.35 -20.88
N MET A 56 -4.25 -20.81 -20.53
CA MET A 56 -4.52 -21.66 -19.38
C MET A 56 -5.35 -22.87 -19.78
N VAL A 57 -5.01 -24.04 -19.23
CA VAL A 57 -5.74 -25.28 -19.48
C VAL A 57 -6.16 -25.89 -18.15
N VAL A 58 -7.44 -26.21 -18.04
CA VAL A 58 -8.02 -26.88 -16.87
C VAL A 58 -8.66 -28.19 -17.30
N ASP A 59 -8.66 -29.14 -16.39
CA ASP A 59 -9.44 -30.36 -16.51
C ASP A 59 -10.94 -30.01 -16.44
N PRO A 60 -11.75 -30.41 -17.44
CA PRO A 60 -13.13 -29.98 -17.56
C PRO A 60 -14.04 -30.55 -16.45
N ASP A 61 -13.68 -31.69 -15.87
CA ASP A 61 -14.49 -32.38 -14.87
C ASP A 61 -14.19 -31.87 -13.46
N THR A 62 -12.92 -31.59 -13.18
CA THR A 62 -12.43 -31.23 -11.84
C THR A 62 -12.10 -29.75 -11.67
N GLY A 63 -11.98 -29.00 -12.77
CA GLY A 63 -11.55 -27.60 -12.78
C GLY A 63 -10.08 -27.38 -12.38
N LYS A 64 -9.32 -28.46 -12.15
CA LYS A 64 -7.91 -28.40 -11.75
C LYS A 64 -7.02 -27.96 -12.92
N VAL A 65 -5.96 -27.22 -12.63
CA VAL A 65 -5.01 -26.76 -13.64
C VAL A 65 -4.20 -27.94 -14.19
N ILE A 66 -4.11 -28.04 -15.51
CA ILE A 66 -3.22 -28.98 -16.21
C ILE A 66 -1.90 -28.25 -16.48
N TRP A 67 -0.96 -28.36 -15.55
CA TRP A 67 0.27 -27.55 -15.54
C TRP A 67 1.15 -27.73 -16.77
N GLU A 68 1.29 -28.96 -17.28
CA GLU A 68 2.08 -29.28 -18.47
C GLU A 68 1.55 -28.66 -19.78
N LYS A 69 0.33 -28.09 -19.75
CA LYS A 69 -0.31 -27.39 -20.89
C LYS A 69 -0.61 -25.93 -20.60
N THR A 70 -0.32 -25.46 -19.39
CA THR A 70 -0.69 -24.11 -18.93
C THR A 70 0.52 -23.19 -18.99
N LYS A 71 0.37 -22.08 -19.72
CA LYS A 71 1.41 -21.05 -19.86
C LYS A 71 1.29 -19.96 -18.82
N ALA A 72 0.08 -19.63 -18.37
CA ALA A 72 -0.14 -18.58 -17.38
C ALA A 72 -1.30 -18.90 -16.44
N VAL A 73 -1.19 -18.46 -15.18
CA VAL A 73 -2.24 -18.64 -14.16
C VAL A 73 -2.53 -17.34 -13.43
N PRO A 74 -3.80 -16.98 -13.24
CA PRO A 74 -4.15 -15.87 -12.37
C PRO A 74 -4.04 -16.32 -10.92
N GLN A 75 -3.45 -15.49 -10.08
CA GLN A 75 -3.27 -15.78 -8.67
C GLN A 75 -3.21 -14.48 -7.88
N ARG A 76 -3.50 -14.52 -6.58
CA ARG A 76 -3.42 -13.34 -5.68
C ARG A 76 -4.12 -12.10 -6.28
N ALA A 77 -5.46 -12.08 -6.33
CA ALA A 77 -6.36 -10.96 -6.67
C ALA A 77 -6.08 -10.11 -7.95
N CYS A 78 -4.85 -9.65 -8.18
CA CYS A 78 -4.40 -8.73 -9.22
C CYS A 78 -3.14 -9.20 -10.00
N TYR A 79 -2.70 -10.46 -9.84
CA TYR A 79 -1.53 -10.99 -10.55
C TYR A 79 -1.87 -12.10 -11.56
N VAL A 80 -1.06 -12.17 -12.61
CA VAL A 80 -0.90 -13.36 -13.46
C VAL A 80 0.58 -13.76 -13.44
N TYR A 81 0.82 -15.05 -13.24
CA TYR A 81 2.16 -15.64 -13.29
C TYR A 81 2.29 -16.51 -14.53
N VAL A 82 3.39 -16.38 -15.26
CA VAL A 82 3.79 -17.25 -16.36
C VAL A 82 4.42 -18.53 -15.80
N ASN A 83 4.20 -19.68 -16.40
CA ASN A 83 4.73 -20.96 -15.94
C ASN A 83 6.11 -21.22 -16.58
N VAL A 84 7.15 -20.60 -16.01
CA VAL A 84 8.49 -20.48 -16.61
C VAL A 84 9.38 -21.68 -16.25
N LYS A 85 10.04 -22.26 -17.25
CA LYS A 85 11.01 -23.35 -17.09
C LYS A 85 12.16 -22.95 -16.17
N GLY A 86 12.48 -23.83 -15.22
CA GLY A 86 13.55 -23.63 -14.24
C GLY A 86 13.18 -22.69 -13.07
N ARG A 87 12.10 -21.90 -13.19
CA ARG A 87 11.54 -21.11 -12.08
C ARG A 87 10.40 -21.84 -11.40
N ASP A 88 9.49 -22.40 -12.19
CA ASP A 88 8.27 -23.03 -11.73
C ASP A 88 8.38 -24.57 -11.82
N PRO A 89 7.84 -25.35 -10.85
CA PRO A 89 8.07 -26.80 -10.77
C PRO A 89 7.70 -27.60 -12.03
N GLN A 90 6.70 -27.13 -12.78
CA GLN A 90 6.23 -27.72 -14.03
C GLN A 90 6.26 -26.69 -15.16
N GLY A 91 7.23 -25.77 -15.12
CA GLY A 91 7.43 -24.72 -16.11
C GLY A 91 7.51 -25.27 -17.53
N ILE A 92 6.77 -24.65 -18.45
CA ILE A 92 6.76 -25.03 -19.88
C ILE A 92 7.24 -23.91 -20.80
N VAL A 93 7.15 -22.66 -20.34
CA VAL A 93 7.55 -21.47 -21.10
C VAL A 93 9.05 -21.24 -20.94
N GLU A 94 9.80 -21.15 -22.03
CA GLU A 94 11.22 -20.83 -21.99
C GLU A 94 11.44 -19.38 -21.50
N PRO A 95 12.46 -19.14 -20.65
CA PRO A 95 12.84 -17.78 -20.31
C PRO A 95 13.32 -17.01 -21.54
N GLY A 96 13.21 -15.68 -21.51
CA GLY A 96 13.62 -14.81 -22.63
C GLY A 96 12.45 -14.54 -23.59
N ALA A 97 12.66 -14.75 -24.88
CA ALA A 97 11.71 -14.29 -25.91
C ALA A 97 10.33 -14.95 -25.82
N GLU A 98 10.23 -16.23 -25.44
CA GLU A 98 8.94 -16.90 -25.27
C GLU A 98 8.17 -16.34 -24.06
N TYR A 99 8.84 -16.14 -22.93
CA TYR A 99 8.28 -15.47 -21.76
C TYR A 99 7.71 -14.09 -22.11
N GLU A 100 8.48 -13.25 -22.82
CA GLU A 100 8.01 -11.92 -23.23
C GLU A 100 6.77 -12.00 -24.13
N ALA A 101 6.76 -12.92 -25.09
CA ALA A 101 5.62 -13.13 -25.97
C ALA A 101 4.37 -13.59 -25.20
N VAL A 102 4.52 -14.43 -24.17
CA VAL A 102 3.38 -14.85 -23.31
C VAL A 102 2.87 -13.67 -22.48
N CYS A 103 3.75 -12.84 -21.94
CA CYS A 103 3.36 -11.61 -21.25
C CYS A 103 2.54 -10.69 -22.16
N ASP A 104 2.98 -10.47 -23.41
CA ASP A 104 2.27 -9.66 -24.39
C ASP A 104 0.89 -10.26 -24.73
N GLN A 105 0.80 -11.58 -24.92
CA GLN A 105 -0.47 -12.28 -25.14
C GLN A 105 -1.47 -12.11 -23.98
N ILE A 106 -1.00 -12.10 -22.73
CA ILE A 106 -1.85 -11.86 -21.55
C ILE A 106 -2.37 -10.42 -21.57
N ILE A 107 -1.49 -9.45 -21.87
CA ILE A 107 -1.86 -8.03 -21.93
C ILE A 107 -2.91 -7.79 -23.03
N GLU A 108 -2.69 -8.33 -24.23
CA GLU A 108 -3.64 -8.27 -25.34
C GLU A 108 -4.98 -8.93 -24.98
N ALA A 109 -4.94 -10.13 -24.38
CA ALA A 109 -6.12 -10.83 -23.92
C ALA A 109 -6.99 -9.97 -22.98
N PHE A 110 -6.36 -9.27 -22.04
CA PHE A 110 -7.06 -8.45 -21.07
C PHE A 110 -7.59 -7.17 -21.70
N TYR A 111 -6.80 -6.50 -22.54
CA TYR A 111 -7.28 -5.30 -23.20
C TYR A 111 -8.42 -5.60 -24.16
N ASP A 112 -8.37 -6.68 -24.92
CA ASP A 112 -9.43 -7.06 -25.87
C ASP A 112 -10.73 -7.52 -25.20
N TYR A 113 -10.66 -7.96 -23.95
CA TYR A 113 -11.83 -8.47 -23.25
C TYR A 113 -12.89 -7.38 -23.06
N VAL A 114 -14.12 -7.68 -23.50
CA VAL A 114 -15.30 -6.86 -23.30
C VAL A 114 -16.25 -7.64 -22.41
N GLU A 115 -16.61 -7.06 -21.27
CA GLU A 115 -17.50 -7.71 -20.31
C GLU A 115 -18.90 -7.86 -20.94
N PRO A 116 -19.48 -9.08 -20.97
CA PRO A 116 -20.69 -9.39 -21.73
C PRO A 116 -21.94 -8.58 -21.34
N GLU A 117 -22.14 -8.25 -20.08
CA GLU A 117 -23.37 -7.58 -19.62
C GLU A 117 -23.32 -6.07 -19.86
N THR A 118 -22.21 -5.45 -19.45
CA THR A 118 -22.00 -4.00 -19.51
C THR A 118 -21.49 -3.51 -20.87
N LYS A 119 -20.99 -4.43 -21.71
CA LYS A 119 -20.38 -4.14 -23.03
C LYS A 119 -19.20 -3.17 -22.96
N ARG A 120 -18.45 -3.19 -21.86
CA ARG A 120 -17.30 -2.30 -21.61
C ARG A 120 -16.04 -3.11 -21.30
N ARG A 121 -14.88 -2.49 -21.48
CA ARG A 121 -13.58 -3.06 -21.10
C ARG A 121 -13.35 -2.83 -19.60
N PRO A 122 -13.15 -3.89 -18.81
CA PRO A 122 -13.16 -3.76 -17.36
C PRO A 122 -11.78 -3.43 -16.75
N PHE A 123 -10.69 -3.51 -17.51
CA PHE A 123 -9.33 -3.27 -17.00
C PHE A 123 -8.99 -1.77 -17.05
N SER A 124 -8.57 -1.21 -15.91
CA SER A 124 -8.04 0.15 -15.80
C SER A 124 -6.57 0.22 -16.21
N LEU A 125 -5.81 -0.82 -15.87
CA LEU A 125 -4.42 -1.00 -16.28
C LEU A 125 -4.08 -2.48 -16.34
N VAL A 126 -3.10 -2.79 -17.18
CA VAL A 126 -2.41 -4.07 -17.25
C VAL A 126 -0.94 -3.76 -17.52
N LEU A 127 -0.06 -4.13 -16.59
CA LEU A 127 1.35 -3.77 -16.59
C LEU A 127 2.21 -5.03 -16.49
N LYS A 128 3.37 -5.01 -17.14
CA LYS A 128 4.44 -5.96 -16.83
C LYS A 128 5.01 -5.67 -15.44
N ARG A 129 5.59 -6.70 -14.83
CA ARG A 129 6.18 -6.64 -13.48
C ARG A 129 7.23 -5.53 -13.32
N GLU A 130 7.97 -5.21 -14.37
CA GLU A 130 9.00 -4.17 -14.37
C GLU A 130 8.39 -2.78 -14.19
N ASP A 131 7.27 -2.51 -14.89
CA ASP A 131 6.57 -1.23 -14.87
C ASP A 131 5.70 -1.08 -13.62
N ALA A 132 5.22 -2.18 -13.03
CA ALA A 132 4.44 -2.18 -11.79
C ALA A 132 5.18 -1.55 -10.59
N ARG A 133 6.50 -1.37 -10.69
CA ARG A 133 7.32 -0.69 -9.67
C ARG A 133 6.83 0.71 -9.35
N ILE A 134 6.24 1.43 -10.30
CA ILE A 134 5.67 2.78 -10.07
C ILE A 134 4.47 2.75 -9.09
N LEU A 135 3.87 1.58 -8.90
CA LEU A 135 2.76 1.35 -7.96
C LEU A 135 3.25 0.82 -6.60
N GLY A 136 4.57 0.78 -6.36
CA GLY A 136 5.17 0.16 -5.18
C GLY A 136 5.15 -1.37 -5.21
N LEU A 137 4.86 -1.98 -6.37
CA LEU A 137 4.83 -3.44 -6.54
C LEU A 137 6.12 -3.91 -7.21
N TYR A 138 7.02 -4.50 -6.44
CA TYR A 138 8.30 -5.02 -6.92
C TYR A 138 8.81 -6.20 -6.06
N GLY A 139 9.88 -6.85 -6.52
CA GLY A 139 10.53 -7.96 -5.80
C GLY A 139 10.14 -9.35 -6.30
N PRO A 140 10.61 -10.43 -5.65
CA PRO A 140 10.50 -11.79 -6.20
C PRO A 140 9.09 -12.38 -6.16
N ARG A 141 8.17 -11.77 -5.40
CA ARG A 141 6.82 -12.31 -5.17
C ARG A 141 5.72 -11.71 -6.04
N ILE A 142 6.01 -10.65 -6.79
CA ILE A 142 5.00 -10.05 -7.69
C ILE A 142 4.75 -10.96 -8.90
N GLY A 143 3.53 -10.89 -9.43
CA GLY A 143 3.18 -11.52 -10.71
C GLY A 143 4.01 -10.98 -11.86
N ASP A 144 4.04 -11.72 -12.96
CA ASP A 144 4.70 -11.29 -14.19
C ASP A 144 3.86 -10.23 -14.91
N ILE A 145 2.54 -10.33 -14.77
CA ILE A 145 1.58 -9.28 -15.14
C ILE A 145 0.80 -8.85 -13.89
N VAL A 146 0.67 -7.53 -13.72
CA VAL A 146 -0.15 -6.88 -12.69
C VAL A 146 -1.29 -6.16 -13.38
N TYR A 147 -2.52 -6.36 -12.92
CA TYR A 147 -3.69 -5.68 -13.47
C TYR A 147 -4.53 -5.03 -12.39
N ALA A 148 -5.31 -4.04 -12.78
CA ALA A 148 -6.38 -3.52 -11.95
C ALA A 148 -7.65 -3.34 -12.77
N LEU A 149 -8.78 -3.67 -12.17
CA LEU A 149 -10.11 -3.49 -12.72
C LEU A 149 -10.61 -2.07 -12.45
N HIS A 150 -11.50 -1.58 -13.31
CA HIS A 150 -12.27 -0.38 -13.05
C HIS A 150 -13.21 -0.66 -11.88
N ALA A 151 -13.41 0.34 -11.01
CA ALA A 151 -14.15 0.28 -9.74
C ALA A 151 -15.56 -0.37 -9.76
N ARG A 152 -16.12 -0.63 -10.95
CA ARG A 152 -17.44 -1.27 -11.10
C ARG A 152 -17.33 -2.79 -11.29
N TYR A 153 -16.12 -3.32 -11.42
CA TYR A 153 -15.85 -4.73 -11.70
C TYR A 153 -14.97 -5.35 -10.64
N GLY A 154 -15.09 -6.68 -10.47
CA GLY A 154 -14.34 -7.44 -9.49
C GLY A 154 -15.03 -7.45 -8.13
N HIS A 155 -14.30 -7.77 -7.07
CA HIS A 155 -14.83 -7.84 -5.70
C HIS A 155 -14.73 -6.52 -4.93
N GLU A 156 -15.12 -6.51 -3.65
CA GLU A 156 -15.13 -5.33 -2.78
C GLU A 156 -13.76 -4.67 -2.59
N HIS A 157 -12.67 -5.42 -2.75
CA HIS A 157 -11.29 -4.94 -2.67
C HIS A 157 -10.30 -5.87 -3.42
N GLY A 158 -9.03 -5.48 -3.49
CA GLY A 158 -7.92 -6.31 -3.99
C GLY A 158 -7.72 -6.35 -5.50
N GLN A 159 -8.76 -6.05 -6.30
CA GLN A 159 -8.66 -6.06 -7.77
C GLN A 159 -8.71 -4.65 -8.38
N GLY A 160 -9.13 -3.64 -7.62
CA GLY A 160 -9.17 -2.24 -8.07
C GLY A 160 -7.93 -1.44 -7.65
N LEU A 161 -7.74 -0.28 -8.27
CA LEU A 161 -6.74 0.70 -7.81
C LEU A 161 -7.17 1.32 -6.46
N PRO A 162 -6.23 1.76 -5.60
CA PRO A 162 -6.58 2.41 -4.33
C PRO A 162 -7.47 3.65 -4.46
N SER A 163 -7.48 4.30 -5.64
CA SER A 163 -8.35 5.44 -5.96
C SER A 163 -9.77 5.05 -6.40
N ALA A 164 -10.08 3.75 -6.48
CA ALA A 164 -11.36 3.25 -6.96
C ALA A 164 -12.51 3.66 -6.03
N ARG A 165 -13.55 4.26 -6.62
CA ARG A 165 -14.79 4.66 -5.95
C ARG A 165 -15.98 4.16 -6.76
N PHE A 166 -16.93 3.48 -6.10
CA PHE A 166 -18.15 3.03 -6.75
C PHE A 166 -19.30 2.85 -5.76
N GLY A 167 -20.49 3.32 -6.17
CA GLY A 167 -21.64 3.41 -5.27
C GLY A 167 -21.33 4.36 -4.11
N ARG A 168 -21.53 3.88 -2.87
CA ARG A 168 -21.19 4.62 -1.63
C ARG A 168 -19.81 4.25 -1.06
N GLY A 169 -19.06 3.36 -1.72
CA GLY A 169 -17.78 2.84 -1.25
C GLY A 169 -16.57 3.40 -1.99
N SER A 170 -15.40 3.32 -1.35
CA SER A 170 -14.09 3.73 -1.86
C SER A 170 -13.05 2.71 -1.39
N LEU A 171 -12.00 2.46 -2.20
CA LEU A 171 -10.82 1.69 -1.76
C LEU A 171 -9.81 2.53 -0.98
N GLU A 172 -10.03 3.84 -0.87
CA GLU A 172 -9.17 4.73 -0.10
C GLU A 172 -9.11 4.31 1.37
N ALA A 173 -7.89 4.16 1.87
CA ALA A 173 -7.62 3.95 3.27
C ALA A 173 -7.91 5.22 4.07
N THR A 174 -8.30 5.05 5.34
CA THR A 174 -8.46 6.15 6.29
C THR A 174 -7.19 6.32 7.12
N ILE A 175 -6.70 7.56 7.25
CA ILE A 175 -5.65 7.95 8.19
C ILE A 175 -6.16 9.14 9.00
N LEU A 176 -6.20 8.99 10.32
CA LEU A 176 -6.47 10.08 11.27
C LEU A 176 -5.29 10.18 12.22
N LEU A 177 -4.77 11.40 12.41
CA LEU A 177 -3.69 11.70 13.34
C LEU A 177 -4.15 12.73 14.36
N SER A 178 -3.79 12.53 15.63
CA SER A 178 -4.09 13.46 16.72
C SER A 178 -3.01 13.37 17.80
N GLY A 179 -2.66 14.49 18.43
CA GLY A 179 -1.66 14.55 19.50
C GLY A 179 -0.73 15.76 19.36
N PRO A 180 0.35 15.82 20.16
CA PRO A 180 1.33 16.91 20.13
C PRO A 180 1.86 17.20 18.72
N GLY A 181 1.88 18.48 18.33
CA GLY A 181 2.49 18.93 17.08
C GLY A 181 1.74 18.53 15.81
N ILE A 182 0.52 17.96 15.92
CA ILE A 182 -0.36 17.68 14.78
C ILE A 182 -1.38 18.81 14.62
N LYS A 183 -1.54 19.33 13.39
CA LYS A 183 -2.51 20.39 13.09
C LYS A 183 -3.94 19.94 13.36
N ARG A 184 -4.71 20.77 14.07
CA ARG A 184 -6.15 20.55 14.29
C ARG A 184 -6.97 20.91 13.06
N GLY A 185 -7.95 20.07 12.73
CA GLY A 185 -8.89 20.32 11.63
C GLY A 185 -8.27 20.27 10.23
N PHE A 186 -7.01 19.85 10.12
CA PHE A 186 -6.32 19.72 8.85
C PHE A 186 -6.85 18.52 8.06
N ARG A 187 -7.08 18.74 6.76
CA ARG A 187 -7.38 17.68 5.79
C ARG A 187 -6.35 17.77 4.67
N HIS A 188 -5.66 16.67 4.43
CA HIS A 188 -4.71 16.59 3.34
C HIS A 188 -5.45 16.38 2.01
N GLU A 189 -5.04 17.11 0.96
CA GLU A 189 -5.63 16.99 -0.39
C GLU A 189 -4.70 16.28 -1.37
N GLY A 190 -3.43 16.05 -0.98
CA GLY A 190 -2.45 15.35 -1.80
C GLY A 190 -2.53 13.83 -1.67
N ILE A 191 -1.57 13.16 -2.29
CA ILE A 191 -1.42 11.70 -2.21
C ILE A 191 -0.69 11.37 -0.91
N THR A 192 -1.30 10.54 -0.09
CA THR A 192 -0.65 9.91 1.07
C THR A 192 -0.73 8.40 0.92
N GLY A 193 0.42 7.74 1.00
CA GLY A 193 0.50 6.29 1.02
C GLY A 193 0.35 5.75 2.44
N ILE A 194 -0.15 4.53 2.59
CA ILE A 194 -0.19 3.86 3.89
C ILE A 194 1.22 3.68 4.48
N GLN A 195 2.23 3.56 3.62
CA GLN A 195 3.64 3.48 4.01
C GLN A 195 4.17 4.76 4.68
N ASP A 196 3.48 5.89 4.54
CA ASP A 196 3.87 7.19 5.11
C ASP A 196 3.52 7.30 6.60
N VAL A 197 2.66 6.41 7.11
CA VAL A 197 2.25 6.37 8.53
C VAL A 197 3.46 6.11 9.42
N VAL A 198 4.20 5.01 9.16
CA VAL A 198 5.32 4.58 9.99
C VAL A 198 6.41 5.65 10.14
N PRO A 199 6.98 6.23 9.06
CA PRO A 199 8.00 7.27 9.19
C PRO A 199 7.46 8.52 9.88
N THR A 200 6.19 8.87 9.70
CA THR A 200 5.57 9.99 10.40
C THR A 200 5.53 9.74 11.92
N LEU A 201 5.09 8.56 12.35
CA LEU A 201 5.06 8.21 13.77
C LEU A 201 6.47 8.12 14.37
N CYS A 202 7.42 7.53 13.64
CA CYS A 202 8.82 7.48 14.07
C CYS A 202 9.41 8.88 14.25
N TYR A 203 9.17 9.77 13.29
CA TYR A 203 9.62 11.15 13.35
C TYR A 203 9.04 11.91 14.54
N MET A 204 7.74 11.75 14.80
CA MET A 204 7.07 12.43 15.91
C MET A 204 7.55 11.90 17.27
N ALA A 205 7.62 10.58 17.42
CA ALA A 205 7.98 9.91 18.67
C ALA A 205 9.50 9.88 18.97
N ASP A 206 10.34 10.41 18.07
CA ASP A 206 11.81 10.37 18.20
C ASP A 206 12.40 8.95 18.31
N ILE A 207 11.80 8.00 17.59
CA ILE A 207 12.25 6.60 17.56
C ILE A 207 12.92 6.26 16.21
N PRO A 208 13.87 5.30 16.19
CA PRO A 208 14.53 4.90 14.95
C PRO A 208 13.54 4.39 13.89
N PHE A 209 13.82 4.72 12.63
CA PHE A 209 13.09 4.16 11.49
C PHE A 209 13.41 2.67 11.32
N PRO A 210 12.43 1.82 11.02
CA PRO A 210 12.67 0.45 10.57
C PRO A 210 13.51 0.42 9.29
N SER A 211 14.36 -0.59 9.12
CA SER A 211 15.34 -0.69 8.03
C SER A 211 14.77 -0.82 6.60
N GLY A 212 13.46 -1.05 6.46
CA GLY A 212 12.74 -1.11 5.18
C GLY A 212 11.66 -0.04 5.04
N CYS A 213 11.78 1.07 5.77
CA CYS A 213 10.82 2.16 5.69
C CYS A 213 11.00 2.94 4.38
N GLU A 214 9.98 2.93 3.51
CA GLU A 214 10.00 3.59 2.19
C GLU A 214 9.11 4.83 2.10
N GLY A 215 8.21 5.02 3.06
CA GLY A 215 7.28 6.15 3.07
C GLY A 215 7.96 7.48 3.37
N ALA A 216 7.24 8.56 3.07
CA ALA A 216 7.61 9.91 3.43
C ALA A 216 6.95 10.32 4.77
N ILE A 217 7.54 11.29 5.45
CA ILE A 217 6.86 11.96 6.57
C ILE A 217 5.70 12.78 5.99
N ILE A 218 4.51 12.67 6.57
CA ILE A 218 3.34 13.48 6.23
C ILE A 218 3.51 14.88 6.85
N TYR A 219 4.51 15.61 6.35
CA TYR A 219 4.97 16.86 6.95
C TYR A 219 3.88 17.94 6.99
N ASP A 220 2.97 17.95 6.01
CA ASP A 220 1.88 18.93 5.96
C ASP A 220 0.90 18.80 7.13
N ALA A 221 0.79 17.61 7.73
CA ALA A 221 -0.04 17.39 8.91
C ALA A 221 0.56 17.97 10.20
N LEU A 222 1.84 18.35 10.18
CA LEU A 222 2.57 18.84 11.36
C LEU A 222 2.45 20.35 11.51
N GLU A 223 2.32 20.84 12.75
CA GLU A 223 2.29 22.26 13.08
C GLU A 223 3.60 22.97 12.70
N ASP A 224 4.73 22.31 12.98
CA ASP A 224 6.06 22.74 12.59
C ASP A 224 6.87 21.52 12.10
N PRO A 225 6.96 21.27 10.78
CA PRO A 225 7.71 20.15 10.24
C PRO A 225 9.19 20.14 10.63
N SER A 226 9.74 21.29 11.03
CA SER A 226 11.16 21.45 11.38
C SER A 226 11.42 21.38 12.89
N PHE A 227 10.43 21.04 13.72
CA PHE A 227 10.54 21.13 15.17
C PHE A 227 11.72 20.31 15.73
N LYS A 228 11.96 19.10 15.20
CA LYS A 228 13.11 18.27 15.60
C LYS A 228 14.46 18.91 15.23
N MET A 229 14.55 19.52 14.05
CA MET A 229 15.77 20.24 13.64
C MET A 229 16.04 21.44 14.55
N LYS A 230 15.00 22.20 14.91
CA LYS A 230 15.10 23.33 15.83
C LYS A 230 15.47 22.89 17.24
N GLN A 231 14.88 21.79 17.73
CA GLN A 231 15.20 21.19 19.02
C GLN A 231 16.67 20.76 19.07
N ARG A 232 17.16 20.05 18.04
CA ARG A 232 18.56 19.65 17.93
C ARG A 232 19.49 20.86 17.96
N ALA A 233 19.23 21.87 17.15
CA ALA A 233 20.05 23.09 17.10
C ALA A 233 20.07 23.84 18.44
N LYS A 234 18.97 23.82 19.20
CA LYS A 234 18.92 24.39 20.56
C LYS A 234 19.79 23.58 21.52
N LEU A 235 19.66 22.25 21.53
CA LEU A 235 20.43 21.36 22.39
C LEU A 235 21.94 21.44 22.09
N GLU A 236 22.33 21.53 20.82
CA GLU A 236 23.74 21.71 20.41
C GLU A 236 24.32 23.02 20.97
N LYS A 237 23.57 24.12 20.90
CA LYS A 237 23.98 25.41 21.49
C LYS A 237 24.11 25.33 23.01
N GLU A 238 23.16 24.68 23.68
CA GLU A 238 23.19 24.48 25.13
C GLU A 238 24.38 23.61 25.55
N LEU A 239 24.64 22.52 24.83
CA LEU A 239 25.79 21.66 25.05
C LEU A 239 27.11 22.43 24.89
N GLN A 240 27.24 23.26 23.86
CA GLN A 240 28.44 24.08 23.68
C GLN A 240 28.62 25.06 24.84
N ARG A 241 27.57 25.77 25.25
CA ARG A 241 27.61 26.68 26.40
C ARG A 241 28.05 25.98 27.69
N TRP A 242 27.58 24.76 27.92
CA TRP A 242 27.98 23.97 29.09
C TRP A 242 29.43 23.50 29.02
N LYS A 243 29.93 23.12 27.84
CA LYS A 243 31.35 22.80 27.64
C LYS A 243 32.24 24.01 27.95
N ASP A 244 31.91 25.17 27.40
CA ASP A 244 32.68 26.41 27.63
C ASP A 244 32.71 26.78 29.12
N ALA A 245 31.55 26.66 29.82
CA ALA A 245 31.45 26.92 31.25
C ALA A 245 32.30 25.94 32.08
N TYR A 246 32.27 24.66 31.72
CA TYR A 246 33.06 23.61 32.37
C TYR A 246 34.56 23.84 32.17
N GLU A 247 35.01 24.12 30.95
CA GLU A 247 36.43 24.43 30.65
C GLU A 247 36.92 25.67 31.40
N LYS A 248 36.08 26.71 31.46
CA LYS A 248 36.37 27.91 32.26
C LYS A 248 36.48 27.58 33.75
N GLN A 249 35.61 26.74 34.29
CA GLN A 249 35.69 26.33 35.69
C GLN A 249 36.95 25.50 35.95
N VAL A 250 37.26 24.52 35.09
CA VAL A 250 38.46 23.68 35.19
C VAL A 250 39.72 24.54 35.18
N SER A 251 39.83 25.52 34.27
CA SER A 251 40.99 26.41 34.18
C SER A 251 41.16 27.31 35.42
N ILE A 252 40.06 27.79 36.02
CA ILE A 252 40.11 28.55 37.29
C ILE A 252 40.53 27.66 38.48
N THR A 253 40.13 26.39 38.47
CA THR A 253 40.35 25.48 39.62
C THR A 253 41.72 24.81 39.57
N HIS A 254 42.26 24.51 38.39
CA HIS A 254 43.57 23.87 38.21
C HIS A 254 44.74 24.86 38.10
N SER A 255 44.48 26.16 38.05
CA SER A 255 45.50 27.22 38.15
C SER A 255 45.83 27.64 39.60
N ARG A 256 45.26 26.95 40.60
CA ARG A 256 45.40 27.25 42.04
C ARG A 256 46.34 26.29 42.80
N PHE A 257 47.15 25.51 42.11
CA PHE A 257 48.24 24.71 42.69
C PHE A 257 49.59 25.11 42.10
#